data_AF-A0A6N9CC12-F1
#
_entry.id   AF-A0A6N9CC12-F1
#
_cell.length_a   1.000
_cell.length_b   1.000
_cell.length_c   1.000
_cell.angle_alpha   90.00
_cell.angle_beta   90.00
_cell.angle_gamma   90.00
#
_symmetry.space_group_name_H-M   'P 1'
#
loop_
_entity.id
_entity.type
_entity.pdbx_description
1 polymer ?
#
loop_
_entity_poly.entity_id
_entity_poly.type
_entity_poly.pdbx_seq_one_letter_code
_entity_poly.pdbx_strand_id
1 'polypeptide(L)' 'MKVNRYLESHHEPNDTMFVEIDNRYRFTGRGADWGKFRDHLITVIKDTISDEVAEEFERSTEDWVSASA' A
#
# COMPACT_ATOMS: atom_id res chain seq x y z
N MET A 1 7.71 -9.12 -6.51
CA MET A 1 6.63 -8.20 -6.91
C MET A 1 7.15 -6.77 -7.02
N LYS A 2 6.74 -6.01 -8.04
CA LYS A 2 7.05 -4.56 -8.15
C LYS A 2 5.95 -3.75 -7.47
N VAL A 3 6.30 -2.99 -6.43
CA VAL A 3 5.37 -2.10 -5.73
C VAL A 3 5.82 -0.65 -5.90
N ASN A 4 4.99 0.19 -6.50
CA ASN A 4 5.20 1.64 -6.54
C ASN A 4 4.24 2.30 -5.57
N ARG A 5 4.72 3.23 -4.75
CA ARG A 5 3.88 4.05 -3.86
C ARG A 5 4.15 5.54 -4.09
N TYR A 6 3.11 6.36 -4.06
CA TYR A 6 3.22 7.82 -4.22
C TYR A 6 2.05 8.55 -3.55
N LEU A 7 2.27 9.83 -3.23
CA LEU A 7 1.22 10.74 -2.76
C LEU A 7 0.77 11.62 -3.93
N GLU A 8 -0.53 11.85 -4.07
CA GLU A 8 -1.04 12.98 -4.85
C GLU A 8 -1.81 13.94 -3.93
N SER A 9 -1.26 15.13 -3.75
CA SER A 9 -1.89 16.24 -3.02
C SER A 9 -2.76 17.03 -4.00
N HIS A 10 -4.00 16.60 -4.19
CA HIS A 10 -4.92 17.30 -5.10
C HIS A 10 -5.48 18.58 -4.48
N HIS A 11 -5.78 18.61 -3.18
CA HIS A 11 -6.18 19.79 -2.40
C HIS A 11 -6.04 19.45 -0.90
N GLU A 12 -5.38 20.30 -0.09
CA GLU A 12 -5.35 20.18 1.37
C GLU A 12 -6.79 20.06 1.93
N PRO A 13 -7.07 19.21 2.95
CA PRO A 13 -6.15 18.71 3.99
C PRO A 13 -5.89 17.18 3.98
N ASN A 14 -6.19 16.46 2.89
CA ASN A 14 -6.10 14.99 2.87
C ASN A 14 -5.28 14.47 1.68
N ASP A 15 -3.97 14.30 1.89
CA ASP A 15 -3.10 13.62 0.92
C ASP A 15 -3.68 12.23 0.58
N THR A 16 -3.68 11.93 -0.72
CA THR A 16 -4.14 10.64 -1.23
C THR A 16 -2.93 9.75 -1.44
N MET A 17 -2.91 8.61 -0.75
CA MET A 17 -1.88 7.58 -0.91
C MET A 17 -2.27 6.66 -2.05
N PHE A 18 -1.34 6.37 -2.95
CA PHE A 18 -1.50 5.42 -4.02
C PHE A 18 -0.47 4.30 -3.91
N VAL A 19 -0.91 3.07 -4.19
CA VAL A 19 -0.06 1.89 -4.30
C VAL A 19 -0.42 1.13 -5.57
N GLU A 20 0.59 0.85 -6.38
CA GLU A 20 0.48 0.07 -7.60
C GLU A 20 1.33 -1.21 -7.50
N ILE A 21 0.72 -2.35 -7.79
CA ILE A 21 1.35 -3.68 -7.75
C ILE A 21 1.42 -4.22 -9.17
N ASP A 22 2.64 -4.50 -9.64
CA ASP A 22 2.95 -5.07 -10.96
C ASP A 22 2.23 -4.38 -12.13
N ASN A 23 1.95 -3.08 -11.99
CA ASN A 23 1.13 -2.28 -12.91
C ASN A 23 -0.27 -2.88 -13.21
N ARG A 24 -0.76 -3.76 -12.35
CA ARG A 24 -2.02 -4.49 -12.52
C ARG A 24 -3.06 -4.11 -11.50
N TYR A 25 -2.66 -3.94 -10.24
CA TYR A 25 -3.55 -3.57 -9.15
C TYR A 25 -3.20 -2.18 -8.66
N ARG A 26 -4.21 -1.33 -8.47
CA ARG A 26 -4.07 0.02 -7.93
C ARG A 26 -4.97 0.17 -6.72
N PHE A 27 -4.38 0.58 -5.61
CA PHE A 27 -5.09 0.86 -4.36
C PHE A 27 -4.91 2.31 -3.96
N THR A 28 -5.93 2.85 -3.29
CA THR A 28 -5.96 4.24 -2.84
C THR A 28 -6.33 4.31 -1.37
N GLY A 29 -5.60 5.11 -0.59
CA GLY A 29 -5.86 5.36 0.82
C GLY A 29 -5.88 6.86 1.12
N ARG A 30 -6.36 7.21 2.32
CA ARG A 30 -6.33 8.59 2.83
C ARG A 30 -5.41 8.67 4.04
N GLY A 31 -4.65 9.76 4.15
CA GLY A 31 -3.71 10.01 5.24
C GLY A 31 -2.25 9.91 4.80
N ALA A 32 -1.33 9.83 5.76
CA ALA A 32 0.12 9.80 5.51
C ALA A 32 0.84 8.62 6.20
N ASP A 33 0.10 7.73 6.87
CA ASP A 33 0.65 6.59 7.60
C ASP A 33 0.76 5.37 6.68
N TRP A 34 1.92 5.23 6.05
CA TRP A 34 2.22 4.12 5.14
C TRP A 34 2.22 2.75 5.83
N GLY A 35 2.53 2.68 7.13
CA GLY A 35 2.48 1.45 7.91
C GLY A 35 1.05 0.96 8.09
N LYS A 36 0.16 1.82 8.56
CA LYS A 36 -1.28 1.49 8.66
C LYS A 36 -1.89 1.16 7.30
N PHE A 37 -1.51 1.88 6.26
CA PHE A 37 -2.03 1.61 4.93
C PHE A 37 -1.55 0.26 4.39
N ARG A 38 -0.30 -0.11 4.62
CA ARG A 38 0.24 -1.44 4.30
C ARG A 38 -0.59 -2.55 4.95
N ASP A 39 -0.84 -2.47 6.26
CA ASP A 39 -1.55 -3.53 6.98
C ASP A 39 -2.99 -3.69 6.45
N HIS A 40 -3.63 -2.57 6.09
CA HIS A 40 -4.92 -2.59 5.41
C HIS A 40 -4.83 -3.28 4.03
N LEU A 41 -3.81 -2.95 3.23
CA LEU A 41 -3.63 -3.54 1.90
C LEU A 41 -3.35 -5.05 1.97
N ILE A 42 -2.60 -5.54 2.95
CA ILE A 42 -2.39 -6.98 3.16
C ILE A 42 -3.75 -7.69 3.32
N THR A 43 -4.62 -7.13 4.17
CA THR A 43 -5.96 -7.69 4.38
C THR A 43 -6.80 -7.66 3.10
N VAL A 44 -6.82 -6.52 2.39
CA VAL A 44 -7.59 -6.37 1.16
C VAL A 44 -7.10 -7.33 0.06
N ILE A 45 -5.78 -7.43 -0.14
CA ILE A 45 -5.19 -8.32 -1.15
C ILE A 45 -5.51 -9.77 -0.82
N LYS A 46 -5.46 -10.14 0.45
CA LYS A 46 -5.79 -11.49 0.92
C LYS A 46 -7.24 -11.84 0.58
N ASP A 47 -8.17 -10.96 0.92
CA ASP A 47 -9.61 -11.18 0.74
C ASP A 47 -10.07 -11.10 -0.73
N THR A 48 -9.39 -10.31 -1.56
CA THR A 48 -9.85 -9.98 -2.92
C THR A 48 -9.04 -10.61 -4.05
N ILE A 49 -7.78 -10.97 -3.80
CA ILE A 49 -6.86 -11.51 -4.82
C ILE A 49 -6.48 -12.95 -4.44
N SER A 50 -5.61 -13.12 -3.43
CA SER A 50 -5.22 -14.42 -2.88
C SER A 50 -4.28 -14.27 -1.68
N ASP A 51 -4.22 -15.32 -0.85
CA ASP A 51 -3.25 -15.45 0.24
C ASP A 51 -1.80 -15.32 -0.28
N GLU A 52 -1.47 -15.96 -1.41
CA GLU A 52 -0.11 -15.94 -1.99
C GLU A 52 0.34 -14.52 -2.36
N VAL A 53 -0.54 -13.72 -2.99
CA VAL A 53 -0.22 -12.34 -3.38
C VAL A 53 -0.11 -11.46 -2.13
N ALA A 54 -0.91 -11.71 -1.10
CA ALA A 54 -0.82 -11.00 0.17
C ALA A 54 0.53 -11.28 0.89
N GLU A 55 0.97 -12.54 0.94
CA GLU A 55 2.26 -12.93 1.51
C GLU A 55 3.46 -12.37 0.73
N GLU A 56 3.37 -12.30 -0.61
CA GLU A 56 4.40 -11.66 -1.42
C GLU A 56 4.43 -10.14 -1.21
N PHE A 57 3.26 -9.50 -1.13
CA PHE A 57 3.15 -8.07 -0.84
C PHE A 57 3.69 -7.73 0.55
N GLU A 58 3.34 -8.51 1.57
CA GLU A 58 3.81 -8.33 2.95
C GLU A 58 5.34 -8.34 3.03
N ARG A 59 5.98 -9.33 2.40
CA ARG A 59 7.44 -9.46 2.32
C ARG A 59 8.09 -8.33 1.52
N SER A 60 7.47 -7.93 0.41
CA SER A 60 8.00 -6.88 -0.48
C SER A 60 7.86 -5.46 0.10
N THR A 61 7.14 -5.30 1.21
CA THR A 61 6.84 -3.99 1.83
C THR A 61 7.21 -3.91 3.30
N GLU A 62 8.02 -4.85 3.82
CA GLU A 62 8.48 -4.88 5.22
C GLU A 62 9.16 -3.55 5.63
N ASP A 63 9.89 -2.91 4.71
CA ASP A 63 10.60 -1.64 4.93
C ASP A 63 9.66 -0.44 5.21
N TRP A 64 8.36 -0.56 4.88
CA TRP A 64 7.41 0.53 5.08
C TRP A 64 7.15 0.80 6.56
N VAL A 65 7.31 -0.23 7.40
CA VAL A 65 7.16 -0.13 8.86
C VAL A 65 8.37 0.58 9.48
N SER A 66 9.55 0.45 8.89
CA SER A 66 10.80 1.05 9.38
C SER A 66 11.02 2.50 8.96
N ALA A 67 10.32 2.99 7.93
CA ALA A 67 10.47 4.37 7.44
C ALA A 67 9.80 5.44 8.35
N SER A 68 9.20 5.02 9.47
CA SER A 68 8.53 5.91 10.44
C SER A 68 9.36 6.19 11.70
N ALA A 69 10.66 5.87 11.69
CA ALA A 69 11.60 6.08 12.81
C ALA A 69 12.48 7.33 12.64
#